data_AF-A0A966IB23-F1
#
_entry.id   AF-A0A966IB23-F1
#
_cell.length_a   1.000
_cell.length_b   1.000
_cell.length_c   1.000
_cell.angle_alpha   90.00
_cell.angle_beta   90.00
_cell.angle_gamma   90.00
#
_symmetry.space_group_name_H-M   'P 1'
#
loop_
_entity.id
_entity.type
_entity.pdbx_description
1 polymer ?
#
loop_
_entity_poly.entity_id
_entity_poly.type
_entity_poly.pdbx_seq_one_letter_code
_entity_poly.pdbx_strand_id
1 'polypeptide(L)' 'MIDLAEYTYPKGLHLLKSWQAGSNEAKAEIKSVFDAAIAGDFDDNFSILAPADEVHATASVHMLALAILHDL' A
#
# COMPACT_ATOMS: atom_id res chain seq x y z
N MET A 1 -9.31 -0.56 11.93
CA MET A 1 -7.84 -0.72 11.90
C MET A 1 -7.54 -1.50 10.64
N ILE A 2 -6.72 -0.95 9.76
CA ILE A 2 -6.34 -1.61 8.50
C ILE A 2 -5.26 -2.63 8.85
N ASP A 3 -5.40 -3.88 8.39
CA ASP A 3 -4.38 -4.92 8.56
C ASP A 3 -3.67 -5.17 7.22
N LEU A 4 -2.36 -4.92 7.17
CA LEU A 4 -1.55 -5.16 5.97
C LEU A 4 -1.58 -6.62 5.51
N ALA A 5 -1.85 -7.57 6.41
CA ALA A 5 -1.99 -8.99 6.06
C ALA A 5 -3.17 -9.24 5.10
N GLU A 6 -4.20 -8.39 5.11
CA GLU A 6 -5.33 -8.47 4.18
C GLU A 6 -4.93 -8.14 2.74
N TYR A 7 -3.82 -7.43 2.53
CA TYR A 7 -3.31 -7.06 1.20
C TYR A 7 -2.22 -7.98 0.68
N THR A 8 -1.95 -9.09 1.36
CA THR A 8 -1.07 -10.15 0.88
C THR A 8 -1.43 -10.57 -0.55
N TYR A 9 -0.42 -10.99 -1.31
CA TYR A 9 -0.61 -11.42 -2.68
C TYR A 9 -1.74 -12.47 -2.80
N PRO A 10 -2.68 -12.33 -3.75
CA PRO A 10 -2.76 -11.32 -4.82
C PRO A 10 -3.66 -10.12 -4.51
N LYS A 11 -4.18 -9.97 -3.28
CA LYS A 11 -5.23 -9.00 -2.95
C LYS A 11 -4.80 -7.56 -3.15
N GLY A 12 -3.62 -7.16 -2.67
CA GLY A 12 -3.09 -5.82 -2.90
C GLY A 12 -2.90 -5.50 -4.39
N LEU A 13 -2.52 -6.49 -5.19
CA LEU A 13 -2.39 -6.34 -6.65
C LEU A 13 -3.76 -6.15 -7.32
N HIS A 14 -4.80 -6.87 -6.88
CA HIS A 14 -6.16 -6.68 -7.37
C HIS A 14 -6.71 -5.29 -7.01
N LEU A 15 -6.47 -4.82 -5.78
CA LEU A 15 -6.84 -3.45 -5.39
C LEU A 15 -6.17 -2.42 -6.29
N LEU A 16 -4.86 -2.55 -6.50
CA LEU A 16 -4.10 -1.65 -7.39
C LEU A 16 -4.66 -1.67 -8.82
N LYS A 17 -4.96 -2.85 -9.36
CA LYS A 17 -5.57 -2.98 -10.70
C LYS A 17 -6.93 -2.31 -10.78
N SER A 18 -7.78 -2.47 -9.76
CA SER A 18 -9.10 -1.84 -9.70
C SER A 18 -9.01 -0.31 -9.59
N TRP A 19 -8.03 0.19 -8.83
CA TRP A 19 -7.71 1.62 -8.76
C TRP A 19 -7.29 2.15 -10.14
N GLN A 20 -6.38 1.46 -10.85
CA GLN A 20 -5.95 1.82 -12.21
C GLN A 20 -7.11 1.77 -13.23
N ALA A 21 -8.13 0.95 -12.99
CA ALA A 21 -9.34 0.89 -13.81
C ALA A 21 -10.36 2.00 -13.48
N GLY A 22 -10.09 2.84 -12.47
CA GLY A 22 -10.93 3.98 -12.12
C GLY A 22 -12.09 3.67 -11.16
N SER A 23 -12.09 2.55 -10.44
CA SER A 23 -13.12 2.27 -9.44
C SER A 23 -13.05 3.27 -8.28
N ASN A 24 -14.18 3.89 -7.97
CA ASN A 24 -14.30 4.84 -6.85
C ASN A 24 -14.10 4.15 -5.50
N GLU A 25 -14.59 2.92 -5.37
CA GLU A 25 -14.41 2.09 -4.18
C GLU A 25 -12.93 1.78 -3.97
N ALA A 26 -12.24 1.36 -5.04
CA ALA A 26 -10.80 1.08 -4.99
C ALA A 26 -9.97 2.34 -4.71
N LYS A 27 -10.36 3.50 -5.24
CA LYS A 27 -9.75 4.80 -4.91
C LYS A 27 -9.89 5.15 -3.44
N ALA A 28 -11.08 5.00 -2.88
CA ALA A 28 -11.30 5.26 -1.46
C ALA A 28 -10.51 4.30 -0.57
N GLU A 29 -10.52 3.01 -0.91
CA GLU A 29 -9.81 1.98 -0.17
C GLU A 29 -8.30 2.19 -0.20
N ILE A 30 -7.70 2.31 -1.40
CA ILE A 30 -6.24 2.49 -1.52
C ILE A 30 -5.78 3.80 -0.88
N LYS A 31 -6.58 4.87 -0.94
CA LYS A 31 -6.29 6.12 -0.23
C LYS A 31 -6.25 5.90 1.29
N SER A 32 -7.21 5.18 1.84
CA SER A 32 -7.25 4.89 3.29
C SER A 32 -6.03 4.09 3.77
N VAL A 33 -5.52 3.16 2.94
CA VAL A 33 -4.29 2.41 3.23
C VAL A 33 -3.09 3.37 3.28
N PHE A 34 -2.96 4.28 2.32
CA PHE A 34 -1.87 5.25 2.31
C PHE A 34 -1.99 6.28 3.44
N ASP A 35 -3.19 6.74 3.79
CA ASP A 35 -3.42 7.63 4.93
C ASP A 35 -2.97 6.95 6.25
N ALA A 36 -3.30 5.68 6.45
CA ALA A 36 -2.84 4.90 7.62
C ALA A 36 -1.32 4.72 7.64
N ALA A 37 -0.70 4.45 6.49
CA ALA A 37 0.76 4.38 6.37
C ALA A 37 1.44 5.70 6.76
N ILE A 38 0.89 6.84 6.35
CA ILE A 38 1.41 8.18 6.69
C ILE A 38 1.19 8.52 8.16
N ALA A 39 0.11 8.04 8.75
CA ALA A 39 -0.19 8.20 10.18
C ALA A 39 0.75 7.38 11.10
N GLY A 40 1.54 6.47 10.53
CA GLY A 40 2.44 5.58 11.27
C GLY A 40 1.79 4.29 11.75
N ASP A 41 0.56 3.98 11.29
CA ASP A 41 -0.17 2.78 11.72
C ASP A 41 0.54 1.46 11.31
N PHE A 42 1.50 1.54 10.39
CA PHE A 42 2.28 0.41 9.88
C PHE A 42 3.77 0.47 10.25
N ASP A 43 4.19 1.39 11.13
CA ASP A 43 5.61 1.55 11.49
C ASP A 43 6.19 0.26 12.08
N ASP A 44 5.42 -0.47 12.89
CA ASP A 44 5.81 -1.77 13.43
C ASP A 44 6.05 -2.79 12.30
N ASN A 45 5.20 -2.81 11.27
CA ASN A 45 5.38 -3.69 10.11
C ASN A 45 6.65 -3.34 9.33
N PHE A 46 6.97 -2.05 9.18
CA PHE A 46 8.17 -1.58 8.48
C PHE A 46 9.46 -1.72 9.31
N SER A 47 9.34 -1.91 10.63
CA SER A 47 10.48 -2.14 11.52
C SER A 47 11.04 -3.57 11.46
N ILE A 48 10.30 -4.51 10.86
CA ILE A 48 10.69 -5.92 10.76
C ILE A 48 11.87 -6.06 9.80
N LEU A 49 12.97 -6.62 10.30
CA LEU A 49 14.15 -6.91 9.49
C LEU A 49 13.86 -8.08 8.52
N ALA A 50 14.35 -7.95 7.29
CA ALA A 50 14.29 -9.05 6.32
C ALA A 50 14.99 -10.31 6.87
N PRO A 51 14.48 -11.53 6.56
CA PRO A 51 15.17 -12.78 6.86
C PRO A 51 16.60 -12.77 6.30
N ALA A 52 17.54 -13.43 7.01
CA ALA A 52 18.95 -13.42 6.65
C ALA A 52 19.27 -14.07 5.29
N ASP A 53 18.34 -14.85 4.76
CA ASP A 53 18.42 -15.59 3.49
C ASP A 53 17.58 -14.97 2.37
N GLU A 54 17.00 -13.78 2.57
CA GLU A 54 16.15 -13.09 1.59
C GLU A 54 16.62 -11.63 1.34
N VAL A 55 16.38 -11.13 0.12
CA VAL A 55 16.58 -9.71 -0.22
C VAL A 55 15.22 -9.07 -0.43
N HIS A 56 14.84 -8.16 0.48
CA HIS A 56 13.64 -7.34 0.31
C HIS A 56 14.04 -6.03 -0.38
N ALA A 57 13.63 -5.88 -1.64
CA ALA A 57 13.87 -4.66 -2.41
C ALA A 57 12.69 -3.69 -2.22
N THR A 58 12.94 -2.55 -1.58
CA THR A 58 11.99 -1.44 -1.51
C THR A 58 12.27 -0.46 -2.65
N ALA A 59 11.32 -0.27 -3.55
CA ALA A 59 11.36 0.83 -4.51
C ALA A 59 10.54 2.00 -3.96
N SER A 60 11.08 3.22 -4.03
CA SER A 60 10.26 4.36 -3.69
C SER A 60 9.33 4.71 -4.84
N VAL A 61 8.02 4.60 -4.58
CA VAL A 61 6.93 4.88 -5.51
C VAL A 61 6.29 6.24 -5.21
N HIS A 62 7.12 7.27 -4.98
CA HIS A 62 6.65 8.61 -4.58
C HIS A 62 5.56 9.17 -5.51
N MET A 63 5.69 8.99 -6.84
CA MET A 63 4.68 9.46 -7.80
C MET A 63 3.35 8.69 -7.73
N LEU A 64 3.39 7.40 -7.38
CA LEU A 64 2.18 6.61 -7.16
C LEU A 64 1.45 7.08 -5.90
N ALA A 65 2.18 7.33 -4.81
CA ALA A 65 1.60 7.86 -3.59
C ALA A 65 0.92 9.21 -3.84
N LEU A 66 1.59 10.12 -4.57
CA LEU A 66 1.01 11.41 -4.95
C LEU A 66 -0.24 11.25 -5.82
N ALA A 67 -0.22 10.35 -6.80
CA ALA A 67 -1.37 10.09 -7.66
C ALA A 67 -2.57 9.55 -6.87
N ILE A 68 -2.34 8.66 -5.90
CA ILE A 68 -3.38 8.10 -5.03
C ILE A 68 -3.98 9.17 -4.12
N LEU A 69 -3.13 9.99 -3.47
CA LEU A 69 -3.58 10.96 -2.47
C LEU A 69 -4.31 12.16 -3.08
N HIS A 70 -3.95 12.53 -4.31
CA HIS A 70 -4.49 13.71 -4.99
C HIS A 70 -5.40 13.39 -6.18
N ASP A 71 -5.65 12.10 -6.45
CA ASP A 71 -6.43 11.60 -7.60
C ASP A 71 -5.97 12.23 -8.93
N LEU A 72 -4.66 12.17 -9.19
CA LEU A 72 -4.00 12.78 -10.37
C LEU A 72 -4.24 11.99 -11.66
#